data_AF-A0A0L6XSB8-F1
#
_entry.id   AF-A0A0L6XSB8-F1
#
_cell.length_a   1.000
_cell.length_b   1.000
_cell.length_c   1.000
_cell.angle_alpha   90.00
_cell.angle_beta   90.00
_cell.angle_gamma   90.00
#
_symmetry.space_group_name_H-M   'P 1'
#
loop_
_entity.id
_entity.type
_entity.pdbx_description
1 polymer ?
#
loop_
_entity_poly.entity_id
_entity_poly.type
_entity_poly.pdbx_seq_one_letter_code
_entity_poly.pdbx_strand_id
1 'polypeptide(L)'
;MKKMFILLLAVGLPLNSFAKPVTEKQLATYFIDNVKTSADKNIDLDVEGINRLSVICPAKSASGTLLIKKASYEFNKSIGAFDFENNSQSAPLTFIVPISEDENNFDSEIIGFSFAFKMPRGQFFVDVTKTGKVKAGVNISGESGITYSSCRIDTHNVDYDR
;
A
#
# COMPACT_ATOMS: atom_id res chain seq x y z
N MET A 1 -46.15 -28.79 -48.99
CA MET A 1 -45.36 -29.18 -47.80
C MET A 1 -44.07 -28.38 -47.76
N LYS A 2 -43.98 -27.34 -46.91
CA LYS A 2 -42.73 -26.60 -46.69
C LYS A 2 -42.56 -26.41 -45.18
N LYS A 3 -41.42 -26.88 -44.70
CA LYS A 3 -41.09 -27.12 -43.28
C LYS A 3 -40.88 -25.79 -42.55
N MET A 4 -41.43 -25.74 -41.35
CA MET A 4 -41.24 -24.71 -40.32
C MET A 4 -39.80 -24.80 -39.80
N PHE A 5 -39.04 -23.72 -39.84
CA PHE A 5 -37.76 -23.58 -39.13
C PHE A 5 -37.98 -22.66 -37.94
N ILE A 6 -37.97 -23.22 -36.73
CA ILE A 6 -37.93 -22.46 -35.48
C ILE A 6 -36.46 -22.12 -35.23
N LEU A 7 -36.13 -20.83 -35.31
CA LEU A 7 -34.84 -20.31 -34.85
C LEU A 7 -34.88 -20.26 -33.31
N LEU A 8 -34.13 -21.12 -32.63
CA LEU A 8 -33.81 -20.94 -31.21
C LEU A 8 -32.76 -19.81 -31.10
N LEU A 9 -33.14 -18.63 -30.62
CA LEU A 9 -32.18 -17.68 -30.09
C LEU A 9 -31.69 -18.20 -28.73
N ALA A 10 -30.46 -18.71 -28.69
CA ALA A 10 -29.75 -18.93 -27.45
C ALA A 10 -29.45 -17.57 -26.81
N VAL A 11 -30.16 -17.23 -25.73
CA VAL A 11 -29.82 -16.10 -24.86
C VAL A 11 -28.53 -16.48 -24.14
N GLY A 12 -27.40 -16.03 -24.66
CA GLY A 12 -26.12 -16.15 -23.97
C GLY A 12 -26.19 -15.39 -22.66
N LEU A 13 -26.26 -16.11 -21.55
CA LEU A 13 -26.06 -15.54 -20.21
C LEU A 13 -24.64 -14.94 -20.19
N PRO A 14 -24.46 -13.66 -19.82
CA PRO A 14 -23.12 -13.14 -19.59
C PRO A 14 -22.48 -13.97 -18.48
N LEU A 15 -21.40 -14.67 -18.81
CA LEU A 15 -20.51 -15.26 -17.82
C LEU A 15 -20.04 -14.11 -16.93
N ASN A 16 -20.57 -14.03 -15.71
CA ASN A 16 -19.98 -13.22 -14.66
C ASN A 16 -18.54 -13.71 -14.50
N SER A 17 -17.60 -12.97 -15.09
CA SER A 17 -16.18 -13.12 -14.81
C SER A 17 -16.02 -12.80 -13.32
N PHE A 18 -15.96 -13.84 -12.48
CA PHE A 18 -15.56 -13.67 -11.10
C PHE A 18 -14.13 -13.15 -11.12
N ALA A 19 -13.96 -11.83 -10.92
CA ALA A 19 -12.65 -11.23 -10.75
C ALA A 19 -11.91 -12.01 -9.65
N LYS A 20 -10.70 -12.49 -9.95
CA LYS A 20 -9.90 -13.21 -8.96
C LYS A 20 -9.64 -12.27 -7.78
N PRO A 21 -9.76 -12.75 -6.52
CA PRO A 21 -9.45 -11.91 -5.37
C PRO A 21 -8.00 -11.43 -5.45
N VAL A 22 -7.80 -10.13 -5.22
CA VAL A 22 -6.47 -9.52 -5.24
C VAL A 22 -5.70 -9.96 -4.00
N THR A 23 -4.45 -10.39 -4.19
CA THR A 23 -3.58 -10.83 -3.09
C THR A 23 -2.83 -9.67 -2.44
N GLU A 24 -2.43 -9.84 -1.17
CA GLU A 24 -1.57 -8.89 -0.46
C GLU A 24 -0.28 -8.59 -1.24
N LYS A 25 0.33 -9.63 -1.82
CA LYS A 25 1.54 -9.51 -2.65
C LYS A 25 1.31 -8.59 -3.86
N GLN A 26 0.19 -8.78 -4.57
CA GLN A 26 -0.14 -7.96 -5.74
C GLN A 26 -0.34 -6.49 -5.32
N LEU A 27 -1.16 -6.24 -4.29
CA LEU A 27 -1.38 -4.88 -3.79
C LEU A 27 -0.10 -4.20 -3.35
N ALA A 28 0.73 -4.90 -2.55
CA ALA A 28 1.99 -4.37 -2.09
C ALA A 28 2.94 -4.07 -3.25
N THR A 29 3.03 -4.97 -4.24
CA THR A 29 3.88 -4.76 -5.42
C THR A 29 3.48 -3.49 -6.16
N TYR A 30 2.19 -3.35 -6.51
CA TYR A 30 1.71 -2.16 -7.21
C TYR A 30 1.90 -0.88 -6.41
N PHE A 31 1.62 -0.91 -5.11
CA PHE A 31 1.82 0.23 -4.23
C PHE A 31 3.30 0.64 -4.17
N ILE A 32 4.21 -0.31 -3.97
CA ILE A 32 5.66 -0.04 -3.89
C ILE A 32 6.20 0.45 -5.24
N ASP A 33 5.78 -0.13 -6.36
CA ASP A 33 6.20 0.30 -7.69
C ASP A 33 5.73 1.73 -8.01
N ASN A 34 4.52 2.10 -7.58
CA ASN A 34 4.03 3.49 -7.68
C ASN A 34 4.86 4.44 -6.82
N VAL A 35 5.09 4.12 -5.54
CA VAL A 35 5.93 4.94 -4.64
C VAL A 35 7.33 5.11 -5.22
N LYS A 36 7.95 4.04 -5.73
CA LYS A 36 9.25 4.11 -6.39
C LYS A 36 9.21 5.02 -7.61
N THR A 37 8.22 4.83 -8.49
CA THR A 37 8.07 5.65 -9.70
C THR A 37 7.91 7.14 -9.36
N SER A 38 7.13 7.45 -8.32
CA SER A 38 6.97 8.81 -7.80
C SER A 38 8.30 9.40 -7.32
N ALA A 39 9.08 8.64 -6.54
CA ALA A 39 10.37 9.08 -6.04
C ALA A 39 11.43 9.24 -7.14
N ASP A 40 11.55 8.26 -8.06
CA ASP A 40 12.52 8.27 -9.16
C ASP A 40 12.26 9.41 -10.16
N LYS A 41 10.98 9.63 -10.49
CA LYS A 41 10.57 10.60 -11.53
C LYS A 41 10.15 11.95 -10.96
N ASN A 42 10.11 12.10 -9.63
CA ASN A 42 9.62 13.28 -8.93
C ASN A 42 8.19 13.68 -9.35
N ILE A 43 7.33 12.69 -9.59
CA ILE A 43 5.94 12.89 -10.01
C ILE A 43 4.98 12.67 -8.85
N ASP A 44 3.82 13.30 -8.93
CA ASP A 44 2.73 13.06 -7.98
C ASP A 44 1.99 11.77 -8.35
N LEU A 45 1.52 11.04 -7.35
CA LEU A 45 0.64 9.89 -7.51
C LEU A 45 -0.80 10.39 -7.56
N ASP A 46 -1.30 10.55 -8.79
CA ASP A 46 -2.70 10.83 -9.07
C ASP A 46 -3.59 9.61 -8.75
N VAL A 47 -4.90 9.83 -8.83
CA VAL A 47 -5.95 8.86 -8.44
C VAL A 47 -6.02 7.62 -9.34
N GLU A 48 -5.30 7.59 -10.46
CA GLU A 48 -5.28 6.44 -11.37
C GLU A 48 -4.36 5.29 -10.89
N GLY A 49 -3.46 5.58 -9.95
CA GLY A 49 -2.61 4.60 -9.29
C GLY A 49 -3.08 4.24 -7.88
N ILE A 50 -2.74 3.03 -7.42
CA ILE A 50 -2.86 2.67 -6.00
C ILE A 50 -1.88 3.53 -5.22
N ASN A 51 -2.43 4.57 -4.60
CA ASN A 51 -1.72 5.54 -3.77
C ASN A 51 -2.10 5.41 -2.28
N ARG A 52 -2.92 4.40 -1.96
CA ARG A 52 -3.39 4.07 -0.62
C ARG A 52 -3.16 2.59 -0.33
N LEU A 53 -2.80 2.29 0.92
CA LEU A 53 -2.67 0.92 1.40
C LEU A 53 -3.24 0.81 2.80
N SER A 54 -4.31 0.04 2.96
CA SER A 54 -4.92 -0.23 4.26
C SER A 54 -4.15 -1.33 4.99
N VAL A 55 -3.78 -1.07 6.25
CA VAL A 55 -2.96 -1.94 7.09
C VAL A 55 -3.73 -2.28 8.36
N ILE A 56 -3.82 -3.57 8.66
CA ILE A 56 -4.47 -4.11 9.86
C ILE A 56 -3.40 -4.69 10.77
N CYS A 57 -3.27 -4.14 11.97
CA CYS A 57 -2.34 -4.57 12.99
C CYS A 57 -3.08 -5.23 14.19
N PRO A 58 -2.39 -6.06 14.99
CA PRO A 58 -2.97 -6.62 16.22
C PRO A 58 -3.46 -5.56 17.20
N ALA A 59 -2.71 -4.45 17.32
CA ALA A 59 -3.14 -3.27 18.06
C ALA A 59 -3.91 -2.32 17.13
N LYS A 60 -5.20 -2.07 17.41
CA LYS A 60 -6.04 -1.15 16.62
C LYS A 60 -5.46 0.26 16.49
N SER A 61 -4.68 0.71 17.47
CA SER A 61 -4.00 2.01 17.43
C SER A 61 -2.87 2.10 16.40
N ALA A 62 -2.45 0.97 15.81
CA ALA A 62 -1.47 0.91 14.73
C ALA A 62 -2.11 0.54 13.38
N SER A 63 -3.40 0.17 13.36
CA SER A 63 -4.17 -0.04 12.13
C SER A 63 -4.56 1.30 11.51
N GLY A 64 -4.69 1.32 10.18
CA GLY A 64 -5.05 2.53 9.46
C GLY A 64 -4.77 2.44 7.97
N THR A 65 -4.81 3.58 7.30
CA THR A 65 -4.52 3.69 5.88
C THR A 65 -3.27 4.52 5.68
N LEU A 66 -2.30 3.96 4.97
CA LEU A 66 -1.19 4.71 4.41
C LEU A 66 -1.67 5.41 3.14
N LEU A 67 -1.50 6.74 3.05
CA LEU A 67 -1.77 7.53 1.85
C LEU A 67 -0.49 8.23 1.39
N ILE A 68 -0.12 8.06 0.12
CA ILE A 68 1.04 8.70 -0.49
C ILE A 68 0.58 9.50 -1.72
N LYS A 69 0.72 10.82 -1.68
CA LYS A 69 0.48 11.68 -2.86
C LYS A 69 1.74 11.96 -3.65
N LYS A 70 2.90 11.97 -2.99
CA LYS A 70 4.20 12.16 -3.61
C LYS A 70 5.26 11.50 -2.75
N ALA A 71 6.16 10.76 -3.37
CA ALA A 71 7.32 10.18 -2.72
C ALA A 71 8.59 10.94 -3.13
N SER A 72 9.54 11.03 -2.21
CA SER A 72 10.87 11.57 -2.44
C SER A 72 11.84 10.96 -1.43
N TYR A 73 13.05 10.64 -1.88
CA TYR A 73 14.15 10.18 -1.02
C TYR A 73 14.70 11.29 -0.10
N GLU A 74 14.34 12.54 -0.38
CA GLU A 74 14.72 13.67 0.47
C GLU A 74 13.76 13.84 1.66
N PHE A 75 14.35 14.20 2.80
CA PHE A 75 13.61 14.47 4.03
C PHE A 75 12.60 15.62 3.85
N ASN A 76 11.37 15.43 4.32
CA ASN A 76 10.25 16.38 4.22
C ASN A 76 9.84 16.80 2.79
N LYS A 77 10.27 16.06 1.76
CA LYS A 77 9.83 16.30 0.37
C LYS A 77 8.71 15.36 -0.07
N SER A 78 8.51 14.25 0.65
CA SER A 78 7.36 13.38 0.43
C SER A 78 6.07 14.03 0.95
N ILE A 79 4.96 13.78 0.25
CA ILE A 79 3.61 14.23 0.63
C ILE A 79 2.77 12.99 0.88
N GLY A 80 2.33 12.80 2.11
CA GLY A 80 1.52 11.66 2.51
C GLY A 80 1.12 11.75 3.97
N ALA A 81 0.31 10.80 4.41
CA ALA A 81 -0.07 10.66 5.81
C ALA A 81 -0.43 9.21 6.12
N PHE A 82 -0.38 8.87 7.40
CA PHE A 82 -1.02 7.69 7.94
C PHE A 82 -2.29 8.10 8.67
N ASP A 83 -3.43 7.57 8.24
CA ASP A 83 -4.72 7.83 8.83
C ASP A 83 -5.14 6.66 9.72
N PHE A 84 -5.20 6.88 11.04
CA PHE A 84 -5.40 5.80 12.00
C PHE A 84 -6.88 5.38 12.07
N GLU A 85 -7.13 4.08 12.12
CA GLU A 85 -8.49 3.52 12.21
C GLU A 85 -9.19 3.92 13.53
N ASN A 86 -8.42 4.19 14.59
CA ASN A 86 -8.94 4.57 15.89
C ASN A 86 -9.41 6.04 15.99
N ASN A 87 -9.52 6.76 14.87
CA ASN A 87 -9.87 8.18 14.79
C ASN A 87 -8.90 9.13 15.51
N SER A 88 -7.64 8.69 15.70
CA SER A 88 -6.57 9.61 16.12
C SER A 88 -6.25 10.59 15.00
N GLN A 89 -5.60 11.70 15.34
CA GLN A 89 -5.09 12.64 14.33
C GLN A 89 -4.14 11.91 13.37
N SER A 90 -4.37 12.07 12.06
CA SER A 90 -3.52 11.49 11.04
C SER A 90 -2.07 12.01 11.16
N ALA A 91 -1.11 11.13 10.97
CA ALA A 91 0.32 11.44 11.11
C ALA A 91 0.92 11.80 9.74
N PRO A 92 1.50 12.99 9.55
CA PRO A 92 2.09 13.36 8.26
C PRO A 92 3.37 12.59 7.98
N LEU A 93 3.54 12.16 6.73
CA LEU A 93 4.75 11.51 6.24
C LEU A 93 5.93 12.49 6.30
N THR A 94 7.05 12.00 6.80
CA THR A 94 8.29 12.78 6.97
C THR A 94 9.34 12.37 5.94
N PHE A 95 9.58 11.07 5.79
CA PHE A 95 10.52 10.53 4.81
C PHE A 95 10.20 9.05 4.51
N ILE A 96 10.79 8.56 3.43
CA ILE A 96 10.81 7.14 3.08
C ILE A 96 12.25 6.64 3.05
N VAL A 97 12.45 5.37 3.36
CA VAL A 97 13.75 4.69 3.26
C VAL A 97 13.58 3.44 2.41
N PRO A 98 14.35 3.25 1.33
CA PRO A 98 14.35 2.02 0.56
C PRO A 98 14.69 0.80 1.43
N ILE A 99 13.98 -0.30 1.21
CA ILE A 99 14.34 -1.62 1.73
C ILE A 99 14.89 -2.41 0.55
N SER A 100 16.17 -2.74 0.59
CA SER A 100 16.85 -3.52 -0.44
C SER A 100 16.81 -5.01 -0.12
N GLU A 101 16.90 -5.87 -1.15
CA GLU A 101 17.01 -7.32 -0.96
C GLU A 101 18.31 -7.70 -0.22
N ASP A 102 19.40 -7.00 -0.52
CA ASP A 102 20.68 -7.08 0.18
C ASP A 102 21.07 -5.70 0.72
N GLU A 103 21.07 -5.56 2.05
CA GLU A 103 21.40 -4.32 2.74
C GLU A 103 22.87 -3.88 2.57
N ASN A 104 23.76 -4.80 2.15
CA ASN A 104 25.17 -4.50 1.91
C ASN A 104 25.47 -4.11 0.45
N ASN A 105 24.48 -4.19 -0.43
CA ASN A 105 24.63 -3.91 -1.85
C ASN A 105 23.74 -2.73 -2.27
N PHE A 106 24.36 -1.59 -2.53
CA PHE A 106 23.66 -0.36 -2.95
C PHE A 106 22.98 -0.47 -4.32
N ASP A 107 23.40 -1.42 -5.17
CA ASP A 107 22.79 -1.69 -6.47
C ASP A 107 21.69 -2.77 -6.39
N SER A 108 21.39 -3.27 -5.19
CA SER A 108 20.36 -4.29 -4.97
C SER A 108 18.96 -3.77 -5.31
N GLU A 109 18.08 -4.68 -5.72
CA GLU A 109 16.68 -4.35 -6.00
C GLU A 109 15.99 -3.79 -4.75
N ILE A 110 15.30 -2.65 -4.91
CA ILE A 110 14.39 -2.13 -3.90
C ILE A 110 13.15 -3.03 -3.85
N ILE A 111 13.04 -3.80 -2.76
CA ILE A 111 11.93 -4.72 -2.50
C ILE A 111 10.84 -4.10 -1.61
N GLY A 112 11.01 -2.87 -1.14
CA GLY A 112 10.05 -2.22 -0.26
C GLY A 112 10.48 -0.83 0.18
N PHE A 113 9.66 -0.25 1.06
CA PHE A 113 9.97 1.02 1.72
C PHE A 113 9.57 0.97 3.20
N SER A 114 10.38 1.61 4.03
CA SER A 114 9.97 2.08 5.35
C SER A 114 9.44 3.50 5.21
N PHE A 115 8.25 3.75 5.73
CA PHE A 115 7.58 5.05 5.74
C PHE A 115 7.59 5.59 7.17
N ALA A 116 8.17 6.77 7.37
CA ALA A 116 8.27 7.39 8.69
C ALA A 116 7.30 8.58 8.81
N PHE A 117 6.47 8.58 9.83
CA PHE A 117 5.45 9.59 10.10
C PHE A 117 5.75 10.32 11.40
N LYS A 118 5.52 11.63 11.40
CA LYS A 118 5.73 12.47 12.57
C LYS A 118 4.60 12.25 13.58
N MET A 119 4.96 11.93 14.82
CA MET A 119 4.05 11.86 15.95
C MET A 119 4.43 12.90 17.03
N PRO A 120 3.51 13.34 17.89
CA PRO A 120 3.83 14.32 18.94
C PRO A 120 4.95 13.88 19.91
N ARG A 121 5.13 12.58 20.12
CA ARG A 121 6.10 12.01 21.07
C ARG A 121 7.17 11.12 20.41
N GLY A 122 7.38 11.28 19.11
CA GLY A 122 8.36 10.50 18.37
C GLY A 122 7.94 10.26 16.93
N GLN A 123 8.13 9.03 16.46
CA GLN A 123 7.85 8.65 15.07
C GLN A 123 7.06 7.34 15.02
N PHE A 124 6.15 7.27 14.06
CA PHE A 124 5.48 6.03 13.68
C PHE A 124 6.09 5.55 12.37
N PHE A 125 6.22 4.25 12.20
CA PHE A 125 6.81 3.62 11.03
C PHE A 125 5.84 2.59 10.46
N VAL A 126 5.81 2.49 9.15
CA VAL A 126 5.20 1.36 8.45
C VAL A 126 6.22 0.86 7.44
N ASP A 127 6.60 -0.41 7.54
CA ASP A 127 7.47 -1.04 6.54
C ASP A 127 6.59 -1.93 5.67
N VAL A 128 6.71 -1.79 4.36
CA VAL A 128 5.96 -2.56 3.36
C VAL A 128 6.93 -3.12 2.33
N THR A 129 6.84 -4.41 2.05
CA THR A 129 7.62 -5.07 1.00
C THR A 129 6.72 -5.60 -0.11
N LYS A 130 7.25 -5.71 -1.33
CA LYS A 130 6.56 -6.28 -2.52
C LYS A 130 6.05 -7.70 -2.28
N THR A 131 6.63 -8.43 -1.32
CA THR A 131 6.17 -9.76 -0.92
C THR A 131 4.84 -9.76 -0.16
N GLY A 132 4.32 -8.60 0.22
CA GLY A 132 3.09 -8.43 1.01
C GLY A 132 3.32 -8.36 2.52
N LYS A 133 4.57 -8.46 2.99
CA LYS A 133 4.86 -8.32 4.43
C LYS A 133 4.74 -6.86 4.84
N VAL A 134 4.04 -6.64 5.95
CA VAL A 134 3.88 -5.33 6.57
C VAL A 134 4.19 -5.42 8.06
N LYS A 135 4.89 -4.42 8.59
CA LYS A 135 5.03 -4.22 10.04
C LYS A 135 4.87 -2.74 10.36
N ALA A 136 4.25 -2.45 11.48
CA ALA A 136 4.13 -1.10 12.01
C ALA A 136 5.00 -0.96 13.25
N GLY A 137 5.64 0.19 13.43
CA GLY A 137 6.53 0.41 14.56
C GLY A 137 6.43 1.81 15.14
N VAL A 138 6.87 1.96 16.38
CA VAL A 138 6.97 3.26 17.04
C VAL A 138 8.38 3.45 17.58
N ASN A 139 8.91 4.66 17.41
CA ASN A 139 10.03 5.16 18.18
C ASN A 139 9.53 6.28 19.08
N ILE A 140 9.76 6.15 20.38
CA ILE A 140 9.38 7.15 21.39
C ILE A 140 10.61 7.99 21.70
N SER A 141 10.44 9.31 21.75
CA SER A 141 11.54 10.23 22.11
C SER A 141 12.07 9.92 23.52
N GLY A 142 13.38 9.69 23.61
CA GLY A 142 14.05 9.29 24.85
C GLY A 142 14.21 7.77 25.04
N GLU A 143 13.64 6.97 24.13
CA GLU A 143 13.84 5.52 24.08
C GLU A 143 14.73 5.12 22.89
N SER A 144 15.47 4.03 23.05
CA SER A 144 16.34 3.49 21.98
C SER A 144 15.59 2.47 21.14
N GLY A 145 15.68 2.60 19.82
CA GLY A 145 15.18 1.62 18.86
C GLY A 145 13.71 1.81 18.48
N ILE A 146 13.25 0.95 17.56
CA ILE A 146 11.87 0.93 17.06
C ILE A 146 11.23 -0.37 17.54
N THR A 147 10.09 -0.28 18.21
CA THR A 147 9.29 -1.45 18.57
C THR A 147 8.32 -1.76 17.45
N TYR A 148 8.48 -2.92 16.79
CA TYR A 148 7.64 -3.34 15.67
C TYR A 148 6.59 -4.39 16.06
N SER A 149 5.47 -4.36 15.36
CA SER A 149 4.44 -5.40 15.35
C SER A 149 4.15 -5.82 13.91
N SER A 150 4.02 -7.13 13.67
CA SER A 150 3.62 -7.66 12.37
C SER A 150 2.16 -7.31 12.08
N CYS A 151 1.90 -6.80 10.88
CA CYS A 151 0.58 -6.42 10.41
C CYS A 151 0.30 -7.13 9.07
N ARG A 152 -0.91 -6.92 8.53
CA ARG A 152 -1.31 -7.43 7.23
C ARG A 152 -1.98 -6.35 6.39
N ILE A 153 -2.06 -6.57 5.08
CA ILE A 153 -2.74 -5.66 4.15
C ILE A 153 -4.23 -6.02 4.16
N ASP A 154 -5.09 -5.01 4.19
CA ASP A 154 -6.53 -5.24 3.96
C ASP A 154 -6.82 -5.34 2.47
N THR A 155 -7.22 -6.53 2.02
CA THR A 155 -7.55 -6.82 0.62
C THR A 155 -9.03 -6.61 0.29
N HIS A 156 -9.88 -6.29 1.28
CA HIS A 156 -11.35 -6.28 1.10
C HIS A 156 -11.91 -4.94 0.64
N ASN A 157 -11.13 -3.87 0.73
CA ASN A 157 -11.54 -2.49 0.41
C ASN A 157 -10.80 -1.93 -0.81
N VAL A 158 -10.40 -2.79 -1.76
CA VAL A 158 -9.72 -2.36 -2.98
C VAL A 158 -10.66 -2.50 -4.16
N ASP A 159 -11.25 -1.39 -4.61
CA ASP A 159 -11.91 -1.33 -5.91
C ASP A 159 -10.86 -1.52 -7.00
N TYR A 160 -10.81 -2.74 -7.55
CA TYR A 160 -9.96 -3.13 -8.67
C TYR A 160 -10.82 -3.25 -9.93
N ASP A 161 -11.54 -2.18 -10.29
CA ASP A 161 -12.20 -2.13 -11.59
C ASP A 161 -11.14 -1.79 -12.66
N ARG A 162 -10.62 -2.83 -13.31
CA ARG A 162 -10.04 -2.75 -14.66
C ARG A 162 -10.58 -3.88 -15.52
#